data_AF-A0A1G6AJS0-F1
#
_entry.id   AF-A0A1G6AJS0-F1
#
_cell.length_a   1.000
_cell.length_b   1.000
_cell.length_c   1.000
_cell.angle_alpha   90.00
_cell.angle_beta   90.00
_cell.angle_gamma   90.00
#
_symmetry.space_group_name_H-M   'P 1'
#
loop_
_entity.id
_entity.type
_entity.pdbx_description
1 polymer ?
#
loop_
_entity_poly.entity_id
_entity_poly.type
_entity_poly.pdbx_seq_one_letter_code
_entity_poly.pdbx_strand_id
1 'polypeptide(L)'
;MLLPSPLDSVGHVTAHYDRVKIAAKASKADLLRLLPMASLQTHSLDFRVKQRHAYTGVYNANIDVVCATDRAPLRILACAPGALMGHVVTEVEIAVDSREIPSLHEAMEILDKVVRHAGKARHSRDRVIASAAPWNERNVKRNKKAGLVEGVPTVYFEDRAAEVGLKIYLRQQRRKGGGLGGYIVRIEFTLRTKAISRHLGGDTISALVRASLKRFVQENLAVATVDYEAMGALVGRRRSTGQQSGNSRFRGSAERTGHMATRHWAAHEFSAKRDAICKAKGRNAAHAFESREHIWGEFLCAWKSPAQIRSKLLALRREELAARRSKKGRVAGRPRYTLKAIEACFVRSA
;
A
#
# COMPACT_ATOMS: atom_id res chain seq x y z
N MET A 1 23.42 12.24 10.72
CA MET A 1 22.07 12.61 11.18
C MET A 1 21.07 11.67 10.53
N LEU A 2 20.31 10.90 11.31
CA LEU A 2 19.24 10.05 10.81
C LEU A 2 18.04 10.96 10.47
N LEU A 3 17.53 10.91 9.24
CA LEU A 3 16.32 11.64 8.88
C LEU A 3 15.14 11.03 9.63
N PRO A 4 14.22 11.84 10.19
CA PRO A 4 13.01 11.34 10.84
C PRO A 4 12.24 10.45 9.86
N SER A 5 11.72 9.34 10.37
CA SER A 5 10.96 8.40 9.57
C SER A 5 9.73 9.13 9.02
N PRO A 6 9.36 8.94 7.75
CA PRO A 6 8.07 9.39 7.22
C PRO A 6 6.87 8.90 8.05
N LEU A 7 7.04 7.86 8.87
CA LEU A 7 6.07 7.41 9.86
C LEU A 7 6.00 8.29 11.10
N ASP A 8 7.05 9.05 11.42
CA ASP A 8 7.02 10.02 12.53
C ASP A 8 6.00 11.13 12.23
N SER A 9 5.80 11.46 10.95
CA SER A 9 4.71 12.34 10.48
C SER A 9 3.31 11.72 10.62
N VAL A 10 3.22 10.40 10.78
CA VAL A 10 1.97 9.69 11.11
C VAL A 10 1.75 9.71 12.64
N GLY A 11 2.79 10.01 13.44
CA GLY A 11 2.74 10.10 14.90
C GLY A 11 2.97 8.75 15.59
N HIS A 12 2.67 8.66 16.90
CA HIS A 12 2.68 7.38 17.61
C HIS A 12 1.57 6.46 17.08
N VAL A 13 1.90 5.60 16.11
CA VAL A 13 0.89 4.74 15.49
C VAL A 13 0.81 3.38 16.17
N THR A 14 -0.38 3.05 16.67
CA THR A 14 -0.69 1.69 17.14
C THR A 14 -1.46 0.94 16.06
N ALA A 15 -0.83 -0.11 15.53
CA ALA A 15 -1.46 -1.02 14.59
C ALA A 15 -2.60 -1.80 15.27
N HIS A 16 -3.76 -1.84 14.63
CA HIS A 16 -4.95 -2.53 15.12
C HIS A 16 -5.62 -3.32 14.00
N TYR A 17 -6.48 -4.28 14.36
CA TYR A 17 -7.37 -4.90 13.39
C TYR A 17 -8.49 -3.91 13.07
N ASP A 18 -8.78 -3.66 11.80
CA ASP A 18 -9.93 -2.86 11.37
C ASP A 18 -11.14 -3.77 11.11
N ARG A 19 -10.92 -4.83 10.33
CA ARG A 19 -11.96 -5.79 9.97
C ARG A 19 -11.42 -7.22 10.00
N VAL A 20 -12.24 -8.14 10.49
CA VAL A 20 -11.95 -9.58 10.47
C VAL A 20 -13.16 -10.31 9.91
N LYS A 21 -12.94 -11.18 8.92
CA LYS A 21 -13.95 -12.08 8.36
C LYS A 21 -13.68 -13.52 8.78
N ILE A 22 -14.67 -14.16 9.37
CA ILE A 22 -14.56 -15.50 9.91
C ILE A 22 -15.62 -16.37 9.25
N ALA A 23 -15.23 -17.50 8.69
CA ALA A 23 -16.15 -18.53 8.26
C ALA A 23 -16.31 -19.55 9.39
N ALA A 24 -17.54 -19.83 9.79
CA ALA A 24 -17.87 -20.72 10.91
C ALA A 24 -18.71 -21.90 10.43
N LYS A 25 -18.53 -23.07 11.07
CA LYS A 25 -19.33 -24.27 10.80
C LYS A 25 -20.72 -24.15 11.42
N ALA A 26 -20.87 -23.44 12.53
CA ALA A 26 -22.17 -23.17 13.12
C ALA A 26 -23.10 -22.41 12.16
N SER A 27 -24.40 -22.68 12.27
CA SER A 27 -25.43 -21.99 11.48
C SER A 27 -25.59 -20.53 11.95
N LYS A 28 -26.20 -19.66 11.13
CA LYS A 28 -26.51 -18.30 11.57
C LYS A 28 -27.38 -18.29 12.83
N ALA A 29 -28.35 -19.20 12.92
CA ALA A 29 -29.26 -19.30 14.07
C ALA A 29 -28.50 -19.68 15.34
N ASP A 30 -27.61 -20.69 15.26
CA ASP A 30 -26.79 -21.10 16.40
C ASP A 30 -25.83 -20.01 16.84
N LEU A 31 -25.16 -19.33 15.91
CA LEU A 31 -24.27 -18.23 16.24
C LEU A 31 -25.01 -17.09 16.95
N LEU A 32 -26.20 -16.72 16.49
CA LEU A 32 -27.00 -15.66 17.14
C LEU A 32 -27.48 -16.06 18.54
N ARG A 33 -27.70 -17.36 18.78
CA ARG A 33 -28.15 -17.90 20.06
C ARG A 33 -27.01 -18.12 21.05
N LEU A 34 -25.84 -18.57 20.58
CA LEU A 34 -24.75 -19.05 21.43
C LEU A 34 -23.64 -18.02 21.64
N LEU A 35 -23.47 -17.06 20.72
CA LEU A 35 -22.47 -16.01 20.92
C LEU A 35 -22.97 -14.94 21.90
N PRO A 36 -22.08 -14.32 22.68
CA PRO A 36 -22.40 -13.18 23.54
C PRO A 36 -22.64 -11.91 22.69
N MET A 37 -23.77 -11.86 21.99
CA MET A 37 -24.08 -10.84 20.98
C MET A 37 -24.02 -9.42 21.54
N ALA A 38 -24.56 -9.19 22.74
CA ALA A 38 -24.55 -7.88 23.38
C ALA A 38 -23.13 -7.36 23.64
N SER A 39 -22.24 -8.22 24.14
CA SER A 39 -20.83 -7.88 24.36
C SER A 39 -20.11 -7.63 23.03
N LEU A 40 -20.33 -8.49 22.04
CA LEU A 40 -19.72 -8.34 20.71
C LEU A 40 -20.13 -7.03 20.03
N GLN A 41 -21.40 -6.64 20.14
CA GLN A 41 -21.89 -5.36 19.62
C GLN A 41 -21.36 -4.16 20.39
N THR A 42 -21.21 -4.26 21.71
CA THR A 42 -20.65 -3.19 22.56
C THR A 42 -19.17 -2.90 22.28
N HIS A 43 -18.42 -3.94 21.92
CA HIS A 43 -16.97 -3.86 21.69
C HIS A 43 -16.58 -3.73 20.21
N SER A 44 -17.52 -3.81 19.28
CA SER A 44 -17.26 -3.66 17.84
C SER A 44 -17.84 -2.36 17.31
N LEU A 45 -17.21 -1.78 16.28
CA LEU A 45 -17.85 -0.69 15.51
C LEU A 45 -19.01 -1.19 14.66
N ASP A 46 -18.99 -2.49 14.32
CA ASP A 46 -20.03 -3.20 13.60
C ASP A 46 -19.77 -4.71 13.73
N PHE A 47 -20.81 -5.48 14.04
CA PHE A 47 -20.73 -6.94 14.16
C PHE A 47 -21.91 -7.56 13.42
N ARG A 48 -21.65 -8.45 12.46
CA ARG A 48 -22.70 -9.06 11.65
C ARG A 48 -22.46 -10.55 11.48
N VAL A 49 -23.54 -11.32 11.62
CA VAL A 49 -23.58 -12.74 11.23
C VAL A 49 -24.43 -12.87 9.98
N LYS A 50 -23.86 -13.45 8.92
CA LYS A 50 -24.51 -13.67 7.64
C LYS A 50 -24.62 -15.15 7.37
N GLN A 51 -25.78 -15.57 6.87
CA GLN A 51 -25.93 -16.91 6.32
C GLN A 51 -24.98 -17.02 5.12
N ARG A 52 -24.24 -18.14 5.07
CA ARG A 52 -23.41 -18.43 3.91
C ARG A 52 -24.18 -19.39 3.01
N HIS A 53 -24.49 -18.94 1.80
CA HIS A 53 -25.01 -19.79 0.74
C HIS A 53 -23.81 -20.28 -0.08
N ALA A 54 -23.07 -21.28 0.40
CA ALA A 54 -21.88 -21.78 -0.30
C ALA A 54 -21.98 -23.25 -0.69
N TYR A 55 -21.53 -23.51 -1.93
CA TYR A 55 -21.54 -24.77 -2.67
C TYR A 55 -20.74 -25.92 -2.01
N THR A 56 -19.79 -25.62 -1.13
CA THR A 56 -18.85 -26.62 -0.56
C THR A 56 -19.34 -27.27 0.74
N GLY A 57 -20.46 -26.85 1.33
CA GLY A 57 -21.06 -27.47 2.53
C GLY A 57 -20.27 -27.38 3.87
N VAL A 58 -19.00 -26.99 3.85
CA VAL A 58 -18.14 -27.02 5.05
C VAL A 58 -18.45 -25.93 6.08
N TYR A 59 -18.85 -24.74 5.65
CA TYR A 59 -19.11 -23.59 6.53
C TYR A 59 -20.49 -23.01 6.26
N ASN A 60 -21.27 -22.83 7.32
CA ASN A 60 -22.68 -22.44 7.24
C ASN A 60 -22.91 -20.93 7.41
N ALA A 61 -21.97 -20.22 8.01
CA ALA A 61 -22.10 -18.79 8.27
C ALA A 61 -20.79 -18.03 8.12
N ASN A 62 -20.92 -16.73 7.85
CA ASN A 62 -19.83 -15.75 7.89
C ASN A 62 -20.08 -14.74 9.01
N ILE A 63 -19.05 -14.49 9.82
CA ILE A 63 -19.02 -13.44 10.83
C ILE A 63 -18.14 -12.31 10.27
N ASP A 64 -18.70 -11.12 10.14
CA ASP A 64 -17.99 -9.88 9.82
C ASP A 64 -17.84 -9.07 11.12
N VAL A 65 -16.62 -8.87 11.58
CA VAL A 65 -16.29 -8.02 12.72
C VAL A 65 -15.57 -6.78 12.21
N VAL A 66 -16.07 -5.59 12.49
CA VAL A 66 -15.32 -4.35 12.37
C VAL A 66 -14.91 -3.95 13.78
N CYS A 67 -13.63 -4.17 14.10
CA CYS A 67 -13.11 -3.95 15.43
C CYS A 67 -13.09 -2.44 15.73
N ALA A 68 -13.27 -2.09 17.00
CA ALA A 68 -12.73 -0.84 17.50
C ALA A 68 -11.18 -0.93 17.51
N THR A 69 -10.47 0.13 17.87
CA THR A 69 -9.01 0.09 18.04
C THR A 69 -8.55 -0.95 19.08
N ASP A 70 -9.47 -1.50 19.88
CA ASP A 70 -9.24 -2.60 20.81
C ASP A 70 -9.36 -4.00 20.17
N ARG A 71 -8.74 -5.00 20.80
CA ARG A 71 -8.87 -6.42 20.40
C ARG A 71 -10.02 -7.13 21.12
N ALA A 72 -10.91 -6.40 21.80
CA ALA A 72 -11.89 -6.99 22.70
C ALA A 72 -12.86 -7.94 21.97
N PRO A 73 -13.40 -7.62 20.78
CA PRO A 73 -14.28 -8.54 20.04
C PRO A 73 -13.60 -9.89 19.76
N LEU A 74 -12.32 -9.88 19.40
CA LEU A 74 -11.58 -11.10 19.10
C LEU A 74 -11.31 -11.93 20.36
N ARG A 75 -11.05 -11.29 21.50
CA ARG A 75 -10.91 -11.98 22.79
C ARG A 75 -12.23 -12.63 23.22
N ILE A 76 -13.35 -11.93 23.07
CA ILE A 76 -14.68 -12.46 23.36
C ILE A 76 -14.95 -13.70 22.50
N LEU A 77 -14.70 -13.62 21.19
CA LEU A 77 -14.88 -14.77 20.30
C LEU A 77 -13.91 -15.92 20.61
N ALA A 78 -12.67 -15.62 21.03
CA ALA A 78 -11.70 -16.65 21.42
C ALA A 78 -12.13 -17.46 22.65
N CYS A 79 -12.95 -16.86 23.53
CA CYS A 79 -13.54 -17.54 24.69
C CYS A 79 -14.78 -18.39 24.35
N ALA A 80 -15.28 -18.33 23.12
CA ALA A 80 -16.47 -19.06 22.68
C ALA A 80 -16.21 -20.06 21.52
N PRO A 81 -15.16 -20.90 21.56
CA PRO A 81 -14.84 -21.80 20.45
C PRO A 81 -15.95 -22.83 20.19
N GLY A 82 -16.65 -23.28 21.23
CA GLY A 82 -17.78 -24.22 21.12
C GLY A 82 -18.94 -23.65 20.30
N ALA A 83 -19.24 -22.36 20.46
CA ALA A 83 -20.31 -21.68 19.71
C ALA A 83 -20.03 -21.62 18.20
N LEU A 84 -18.75 -21.60 17.79
CA LEU A 84 -18.35 -21.53 16.39
C LEU A 84 -18.43 -22.91 15.69
N MET A 85 -18.42 -24.00 16.47
CA MET A 85 -18.36 -25.40 16.00
C MET A 85 -17.19 -25.68 15.03
N GLY A 86 -16.13 -24.89 15.16
CA GLY A 86 -15.01 -24.83 14.21
C GLY A 86 -15.10 -23.67 13.22
N HIS A 87 -13.98 -23.05 12.92
CA HIS A 87 -13.92 -21.83 12.12
C HIS A 87 -12.58 -21.63 11.45
N VAL A 88 -12.56 -20.71 10.48
CA VAL A 88 -11.35 -20.21 9.84
C VAL A 88 -11.49 -18.71 9.58
N VAL A 89 -10.43 -17.95 9.83
CA VAL A 89 -10.32 -16.55 9.47
C VAL A 89 -9.95 -16.46 7.99
N THR A 90 -10.81 -15.81 7.21
CA THR A 90 -10.71 -15.78 5.73
C THR A 90 -10.12 -14.48 5.20
N GLU A 91 -10.29 -13.39 5.95
CA GLU A 91 -9.76 -12.07 5.62
C GLU A 91 -9.50 -11.28 6.90
N VAL A 92 -8.39 -10.54 6.92
CA VAL A 92 -8.01 -9.64 8.01
C VAL A 92 -7.54 -8.31 7.43
N GLU A 93 -8.16 -7.23 7.84
CA GLU A 93 -7.71 -5.86 7.58
C GLU A 93 -6.97 -5.34 8.83
N ILE A 94 -5.73 -4.91 8.68
CA ILE A 94 -4.89 -4.30 9.72
C ILE A 94 -4.68 -2.85 9.35
N ALA A 95 -5.00 -1.94 10.25
CA ALA A 95 -4.87 -0.50 10.05
C ALA A 95 -3.83 0.12 10.98
N VAL A 96 -3.18 1.16 10.46
CA VAL A 96 -2.17 2.02 11.07
C VAL A 96 -2.64 3.44 10.78
N ASP A 97 -3.14 4.13 11.80
CA ASP A 97 -3.78 5.43 11.67
C ASP A 97 -2.88 6.55 12.18
N SER A 98 -2.91 7.70 11.49
CA SER A 98 -2.33 8.91 12.05
C SER A 98 -3.09 9.40 13.27
N ARG A 99 -2.50 10.35 14.01
CA ARG A 99 -3.26 11.22 14.91
C ARG A 99 -4.43 11.89 14.15
N GLU A 100 -5.47 12.25 14.90
CA GLU A 100 -6.59 13.05 14.38
C GLU A 100 -6.07 14.44 13.97
N ILE A 101 -6.37 14.84 12.73
CA ILE A 101 -5.92 16.07 12.08
C ILE A 101 -7.16 16.94 11.80
N PRO A 102 -7.25 18.15 12.36
CA PRO A 102 -8.43 19.00 12.17
C PRO A 102 -8.58 19.53 10.74
N SER A 103 -7.46 19.76 10.04
CA SER A 103 -7.45 20.37 8.71
C SER A 103 -7.36 19.32 7.60
N LEU A 104 -8.26 19.41 6.62
CA LEU A 104 -8.17 18.57 5.42
C LEU A 104 -6.88 18.82 4.65
N HIS A 105 -6.42 20.07 4.60
CA HIS A 105 -5.20 20.45 3.89
C HIS A 105 -3.97 19.77 4.51
N GLU A 106 -3.79 19.89 5.82
CA GLU A 106 -2.71 19.22 6.55
C GLU A 106 -2.78 17.69 6.39
N ALA A 107 -3.99 17.11 6.46
CA ALA A 107 -4.17 15.68 6.26
C ALA A 107 -3.81 15.22 4.83
N MET A 108 -4.05 16.06 3.82
CA MET A 108 -3.60 15.79 2.45
C MET A 108 -2.08 15.88 2.31
N GLU A 109 -1.42 16.83 2.97
CA GLU A 109 0.05 16.91 2.99
C GLU A 109 0.68 15.70 3.68
N ILE A 110 0.08 15.22 4.77
CA ILE A 110 0.53 14.00 5.44
C ILE A 110 0.28 12.78 4.54
N LEU A 111 -0.90 12.66 3.91
CA LEU A 111 -1.18 11.60 2.95
C LEU A 111 -0.13 11.59 1.84
N ASP A 112 0.17 12.77 1.30
CA ASP A 112 1.14 12.97 0.25
C ASP A 112 2.52 12.44 0.68
N LYS A 113 3.02 12.94 1.81
CA LYS A 113 4.29 12.53 2.38
C LYS A 113 4.35 11.02 2.62
N VAL A 114 3.32 10.43 3.22
CA VAL A 114 3.27 8.99 3.49
C VAL A 114 3.33 8.20 2.19
N VAL A 115 2.55 8.56 1.17
CA VAL A 115 2.54 7.84 -0.12
C VAL A 115 3.87 7.95 -0.86
N ARG A 116 4.61 9.07 -0.72
CA ARG A 116 5.94 9.24 -1.33
C ARG A 116 6.99 8.31 -0.76
N HIS A 117 6.82 7.83 0.47
CA HIS A 117 7.83 7.04 1.16
C HIS A 117 7.41 5.62 1.47
N ALA A 118 6.10 5.36 1.46
CA ALA A 118 5.55 4.05 1.73
C ALA A 118 5.82 3.08 0.58
N GLY A 119 6.04 1.85 0.97
CA GLY A 119 6.06 0.69 0.11
C GLY A 119 5.86 -0.57 0.93
N LYS A 120 5.87 -1.69 0.24
CA LYS A 120 5.81 -3.03 0.77
C LYS A 120 7.09 -3.75 0.37
N ALA A 121 7.64 -4.52 1.29
CA ALA A 121 8.88 -5.26 1.06
C ALA A 121 8.83 -6.14 -0.20
N ARG A 122 7.63 -6.62 -0.57
CA ARG A 122 7.39 -7.52 -1.71
C ARG A 122 6.29 -6.98 -2.61
N HIS A 123 6.53 -5.83 -3.21
CA HIS A 123 5.59 -5.28 -4.20
C HIS A 123 5.53 -6.14 -5.45
N SER A 124 4.29 -6.43 -5.88
CA SER A 124 4.04 -7.21 -7.10
C SER A 124 3.69 -6.33 -8.31
N ARG A 125 3.24 -5.09 -8.09
CA ARG A 125 2.86 -4.16 -9.15
C ARG A 125 3.98 -3.22 -9.59
N ASP A 126 4.04 -2.99 -10.90
CA ASP A 126 4.90 -1.98 -11.53
C ASP A 126 4.38 -0.53 -11.36
N ARG A 127 3.15 -0.38 -10.85
CA ARG A 127 2.49 0.92 -10.66
C ARG A 127 1.63 0.95 -9.40
N VAL A 128 1.58 2.14 -8.79
CA VAL A 128 0.62 2.53 -7.75
C VAL A 128 -0.63 3.08 -8.44
N ILE A 129 -1.82 2.76 -7.92
CA ILE A 129 -3.10 3.22 -8.48
C ILE A 129 -3.80 4.13 -7.48
N ALA A 130 -4.09 5.37 -7.86
CA ALA A 130 -5.15 6.15 -7.21
C ALA A 130 -6.51 5.75 -7.78
N SER A 131 -7.47 5.54 -6.89
CA SER A 131 -8.87 5.49 -7.28
C SER A 131 -9.68 6.29 -6.27
N ALA A 132 -10.43 7.27 -6.76
CA ALA A 132 -11.42 7.94 -5.95
C ALA A 132 -12.63 7.01 -5.78
N ALA A 133 -13.19 6.96 -4.57
CA ALA A 133 -14.47 6.27 -4.40
C ALA A 133 -15.53 7.00 -5.25
N PRO A 134 -16.44 6.29 -5.94
CA PRO A 134 -17.51 6.95 -6.68
C PRO A 134 -18.46 7.67 -5.70
N TRP A 135 -18.68 8.96 -5.91
CA TRP A 135 -19.59 9.81 -5.11
C TRP A 135 -20.91 10.07 -5.84
N ASN A 136 -21.56 9.00 -6.31
CA ASN A 136 -22.91 9.07 -6.86
C ASN A 136 -23.99 8.79 -5.80
N GLU A 137 -25.26 9.10 -6.07
CA GLU A 137 -26.37 8.98 -5.12
C GLU A 137 -26.41 7.63 -4.37
N ARG A 138 -26.09 6.53 -5.06
CA ARG A 138 -26.05 5.18 -4.48
C ARG A 138 -24.94 4.98 -3.46
N ASN A 139 -23.81 5.68 -3.62
CA ASN A 139 -22.60 5.46 -2.84
C ASN A 139 -22.32 6.57 -1.81
N VAL A 140 -22.88 7.77 -1.96
CA VAL A 140 -22.63 8.91 -1.02
C VAL A 140 -22.91 8.51 0.43
N LYS A 141 -24.07 7.91 0.72
CA LYS A 141 -24.43 7.48 2.09
C LYS A 141 -23.41 6.47 2.64
N ARG A 142 -22.99 5.50 1.80
CA ARG A 142 -22.01 4.47 2.19
C ARG A 142 -20.63 5.07 2.44
N ASN A 143 -20.17 5.94 1.55
CA ASN A 143 -18.86 6.59 1.63
C ASN A 143 -18.79 7.50 2.87
N LYS A 144 -19.83 8.31 3.11
CA LYS A 144 -19.96 9.12 4.34
C LYS A 144 -19.95 8.25 5.59
N LYS A 145 -20.72 7.15 5.63
CA LYS A 145 -20.71 6.22 6.77
C LYS A 145 -19.34 5.57 7.00
N ALA A 146 -18.59 5.31 5.93
CA ALA A 146 -17.22 4.82 6.02
C ALA A 146 -16.21 5.91 6.41
N GLY A 147 -16.60 7.18 6.47
CA GLY A 147 -15.72 8.31 6.72
C GLY A 147 -14.81 8.64 5.54
N LEU A 148 -15.09 8.17 4.33
CA LEU A 148 -14.28 8.53 3.16
C LEU A 148 -14.48 10.01 2.84
N VAL A 149 -13.42 10.66 2.37
CA VAL A 149 -13.45 12.09 2.00
C VAL A 149 -13.67 12.26 0.51
N GLU A 150 -14.58 13.17 0.17
CA GLU A 150 -14.95 13.43 -1.22
C GLU A 150 -13.79 14.03 -2.00
N GLY A 151 -13.58 13.52 -3.23
CA GLY A 151 -12.52 14.00 -4.11
C GLY A 151 -11.10 13.55 -3.74
N VAL A 152 -10.91 12.88 -2.59
CA VAL A 152 -9.59 12.37 -2.16
C VAL A 152 -9.44 10.90 -2.57
N PRO A 153 -8.37 10.53 -3.30
CA PRO A 153 -8.20 9.16 -3.77
C PRO A 153 -7.73 8.21 -2.66
N THR A 154 -8.08 6.94 -2.81
CA THR A 154 -7.40 5.84 -2.13
C THR A 154 -6.25 5.36 -3.01
N VAL A 155 -5.06 5.25 -2.43
CA VAL A 155 -3.85 4.84 -3.12
C VAL A 155 -3.59 3.36 -2.86
N TYR A 156 -3.67 2.54 -3.90
CA TYR A 156 -3.46 1.09 -3.85
C TYR A 156 -2.07 0.74 -4.39
N PHE A 157 -1.34 -0.06 -3.63
CA PHE A 157 0.00 -0.49 -4.02
C PHE A 157 0.05 -1.92 -4.57
N GLU A 158 -1.07 -2.64 -4.57
CA GLU A 158 -1.15 -4.03 -5.01
C GLU A 158 -2.43 -4.29 -5.82
N ASP A 159 -2.50 -5.45 -6.49
CA ASP A 159 -3.73 -5.91 -7.12
C ASP A 159 -4.79 -6.29 -6.08
N ARG A 160 -6.06 -6.18 -6.45
CA ARG A 160 -7.18 -6.71 -5.67
C ARG A 160 -7.06 -8.21 -5.46
N ALA A 161 -6.41 -8.94 -6.38
CA ALA A 161 -6.14 -10.37 -6.24
C ALA A 161 -4.93 -10.72 -5.35
N ALA A 162 -4.16 -9.73 -4.87
CA ALA A 162 -3.00 -9.99 -4.05
C ALA A 162 -3.39 -10.62 -2.70
N GLU A 163 -2.59 -11.61 -2.25
CA GLU A 163 -2.74 -12.22 -0.94
C GLU A 163 -2.55 -11.22 0.22
N VAL A 164 -1.71 -10.20 -0.02
CA VAL A 164 -1.49 -9.07 0.89
C VAL A 164 -1.69 -7.78 0.09
N GLY A 165 -2.82 -7.12 0.29
CA GLY A 165 -3.08 -5.78 -0.23
C GLY A 165 -2.51 -4.70 0.70
N LEU A 166 -2.06 -3.59 0.12
CA LEU A 166 -1.72 -2.37 0.85
C LEU A 166 -2.46 -1.20 0.18
N LYS A 167 -3.19 -0.42 0.98
CA LYS A 167 -3.78 0.84 0.53
C LYS A 167 -3.55 1.94 1.56
N ILE A 168 -3.43 3.17 1.08
CA ILE A 168 -3.24 4.36 1.91
C ILE A 168 -4.28 5.37 1.49
N TYR A 169 -5.01 5.92 2.45
CA TYR A 169 -6.11 6.84 2.16
C TYR A 169 -6.40 7.75 3.34
N LEU A 170 -7.04 8.87 3.02
CA LEU A 170 -7.54 9.82 4.00
C LEU A 170 -9.02 9.49 4.31
N ARG A 171 -9.35 9.48 5.59
CA ARG A 171 -10.72 9.30 6.07
C ARG A 171 -10.96 10.13 7.32
N GLN A 172 -12.22 10.34 7.68
CA GLN A 172 -12.59 10.82 9.01
C GLN A 172 -12.63 9.64 9.99
N GLN A 173 -12.12 9.86 11.20
CA GLN A 173 -12.08 8.83 12.24
C GLN A 173 -13.50 8.52 12.75
N ARG A 174 -13.88 7.23 12.77
CA ARG A 174 -15.17 6.82 13.31
C ARG A 174 -15.12 6.81 14.85
N ARG A 175 -16.09 7.44 15.50
CA ARG A 175 -16.20 7.44 16.97
C ARG A 175 -17.14 6.35 17.46
N LYS A 176 -16.87 5.83 18.66
CA LYS A 176 -17.77 4.89 19.37
C LYS A 176 -19.07 5.63 19.69
N GLY A 177 -20.23 5.01 19.43
CA GLY A 177 -21.55 5.65 19.57
C GLY A 177 -22.04 6.39 18.32
N GLY A 178 -21.23 6.45 17.25
CA GLY A 178 -21.59 7.09 15.99
C GLY A 178 -20.85 8.41 15.76
N GLY A 179 -21.05 8.98 14.57
CA GLY A 179 -20.39 10.22 14.15
C GLY A 179 -18.97 10.04 13.60
N LEU A 180 -18.42 11.16 13.13
CA LEU A 180 -17.10 11.28 12.52
C LEU A 180 -16.30 12.34 13.29
N GLY A 181 -15.05 12.02 13.60
CA GLY A 181 -14.07 12.98 14.12
C GLY A 181 -13.33 13.68 12.98
N GLY A 182 -12.17 14.23 13.31
CA GLY A 182 -11.21 14.80 12.38
C GLY A 182 -10.62 13.77 11.42
N TYR A 183 -9.75 14.27 10.55
CA TYR A 183 -9.14 13.50 9.49
C TYR A 183 -8.01 12.62 10.01
N ILE A 184 -7.86 11.44 9.43
CA ILE A 184 -6.74 10.55 9.67
C ILE A 184 -6.22 10.05 8.32
N VAL A 185 -4.91 9.88 8.24
CA VAL A 185 -4.27 9.13 7.17
C VAL A 185 -4.15 7.69 7.64
N ARG A 186 -4.82 6.79 6.94
CA ARG A 186 -4.84 5.36 7.25
C ARG A 186 -3.97 4.59 6.27
N ILE A 187 -3.05 3.81 6.80
CA ILE A 187 -2.31 2.76 6.09
C ILE A 187 -3.00 1.44 6.44
N GLU A 188 -3.55 0.75 5.45
CA GLU A 188 -4.33 -0.47 5.65
C GLU A 188 -3.76 -1.65 4.84
N PHE A 189 -3.52 -2.75 5.53
CA PHE A 189 -3.14 -4.03 4.96
C PHE A 189 -4.35 -4.96 4.92
N THR A 190 -4.61 -5.59 3.78
CA THR A 190 -5.63 -6.65 3.67
C THR A 190 -4.93 -7.98 3.45
N LEU A 191 -5.05 -8.90 4.40
CA LEU A 191 -4.52 -10.26 4.34
C LEU A 191 -5.64 -11.24 3.98
N ARG A 192 -5.36 -12.15 3.04
CA ARG A 192 -6.29 -13.21 2.65
C ARG A 192 -5.61 -14.57 2.66
N THR A 193 -6.41 -15.61 2.83
CA THR A 193 -6.02 -17.01 2.63
C THR A 193 -4.69 -17.34 3.34
N LYS A 194 -3.67 -17.78 2.59
CA LYS A 194 -2.37 -18.22 3.11
C LYS A 194 -1.56 -17.09 3.76
N ALA A 195 -1.84 -15.83 3.43
CA ALA A 195 -1.12 -14.72 4.03
C ALA A 195 -1.44 -14.55 5.51
N ILE A 196 -2.66 -14.88 5.93
CA ILE A 196 -3.08 -14.81 7.33
C ILE A 196 -2.20 -15.76 8.15
N SER A 197 -2.14 -17.04 7.78
CA SER A 197 -1.32 -18.03 8.47
C SER A 197 0.17 -17.69 8.44
N ARG A 198 0.68 -17.22 7.29
CA ARG A 198 2.09 -16.84 7.10
C ARG A 198 2.52 -15.67 7.99
N HIS A 199 1.68 -14.66 8.15
CA HIS A 199 2.06 -13.40 8.80
C HIS A 199 1.53 -13.25 10.23
N LEU A 200 0.45 -13.93 10.58
CA LEU A 200 -0.19 -13.85 11.90
C LEU A 200 -0.04 -15.15 12.71
N GLY A 201 0.68 -16.14 12.19
CA GLY A 201 0.97 -17.41 12.87
C GLY A 201 -0.18 -18.41 12.85
N GLY A 202 -1.26 -18.14 12.11
CA GLY A 202 -2.40 -19.03 11.93
C GLY A 202 -3.65 -18.28 11.47
N ASP A 203 -4.62 -19.02 10.96
CA ASP A 203 -5.94 -18.54 10.49
C ASP A 203 -7.04 -18.79 11.53
N THR A 204 -6.68 -18.93 12.81
CA THR A 204 -7.63 -19.05 13.92
C THR A 204 -7.76 -17.73 14.67
N ILE A 205 -8.90 -17.51 15.32
CA ILE A 205 -9.12 -16.33 16.19
C ILE A 205 -8.04 -16.25 17.28
N SER A 206 -7.67 -17.38 17.89
CA SER A 206 -6.60 -17.43 18.90
C SER A 206 -5.22 -17.06 18.36
N ALA A 207 -4.94 -17.34 17.07
CA ALA A 207 -3.73 -16.85 16.41
C ALA A 207 -3.75 -15.32 16.28
N LEU A 208 -4.87 -14.75 15.80
CA LEU A 208 -5.05 -13.30 15.68
C LEU A 208 -4.89 -12.58 17.03
N VAL A 209 -5.44 -13.12 18.12
CA VAL A 209 -5.33 -12.53 19.46
C VAL A 209 -3.87 -12.44 19.91
N ARG A 210 -3.07 -13.48 19.63
CA ARG A 210 -1.65 -13.57 20.01
C ARG A 210 -0.70 -12.86 19.04
N ALA A 211 -1.13 -12.56 17.82
CA ALA A 211 -0.27 -11.98 16.81
C ALA A 211 0.27 -10.58 17.20
N SER A 212 1.55 -10.35 16.88
CA SER A 212 2.19 -9.05 17.05
C SER A 212 1.99 -8.19 15.80
N LEU A 213 1.02 -7.27 15.87
CA LEU A 213 0.74 -6.33 14.79
C LEU A 213 1.89 -5.34 14.57
N LYS A 214 2.60 -4.97 15.64
CA LYS A 214 3.83 -4.15 15.55
C LYS A 214 4.87 -4.85 14.67
N ARG A 215 5.15 -6.12 14.96
CA ARG A 215 6.10 -6.93 14.19
C ARG A 215 5.65 -7.06 12.74
N PHE A 216 4.37 -7.36 12.52
CA PHE A 216 3.79 -7.43 11.17
C PHE A 216 4.04 -6.14 10.37
N VAL A 217 3.75 -4.98 10.96
CA VAL A 217 3.95 -3.68 10.29
C VAL A 217 5.43 -3.44 10.01
N GLN A 218 6.32 -3.68 10.97
CA GLN A 218 7.77 -3.53 10.79
C GLN A 218 8.33 -4.42 9.65
N GLU A 219 7.79 -5.62 9.47
CA GLU A 219 8.24 -6.55 8.43
C GLU A 219 7.64 -6.25 7.05
N ASN A 220 6.44 -5.64 6.99
CA ASN A 220 5.67 -5.53 5.75
C ASN A 220 5.52 -4.10 5.21
N LEU A 221 5.58 -3.08 6.08
CA LEU A 221 5.63 -1.68 5.68
C LEU A 221 7.09 -1.27 5.48
N ALA A 222 7.51 -1.17 4.22
CA ALA A 222 8.81 -0.64 3.89
C ALA A 222 8.69 0.88 3.76
N VAL A 223 9.43 1.62 4.59
CA VAL A 223 9.53 3.07 4.48
C VAL A 223 10.93 3.39 4.01
N ALA A 224 11.01 4.04 2.86
CA ALA A 224 12.30 4.30 2.23
C ALA A 224 12.34 5.67 1.57
N THR A 225 13.55 6.20 1.49
CA THR A 225 13.92 7.22 0.52
C THR A 225 14.69 6.55 -0.61
N VAL A 226 14.60 7.13 -1.81
CA VAL A 226 15.37 6.64 -2.94
C VAL A 226 16.70 7.37 -2.96
N ASP A 227 17.79 6.61 -2.98
CA ASP A 227 19.11 7.11 -3.31
C ASP A 227 19.20 7.24 -4.84
N TYR A 228 18.97 8.46 -5.32
CA TYR A 228 18.99 8.78 -6.75
C TYR A 228 20.40 8.68 -7.34
N GLU A 229 21.46 8.81 -6.54
CA GLU A 229 22.83 8.64 -6.99
C GLU A 229 23.13 7.15 -7.21
N ALA A 230 22.84 6.30 -6.23
CA ALA A 230 22.98 4.85 -6.34
C ALA A 230 22.10 4.30 -7.48
N MET A 231 20.86 4.78 -7.61
CA MET A 231 20.00 4.43 -8.74
C MET A 231 20.60 4.92 -10.07
N GLY A 232 21.13 6.14 -10.12
CA GLY A 232 21.80 6.70 -11.29
C GLY A 232 23.00 5.85 -11.71
N ALA A 233 23.83 5.40 -10.77
CA ALA A 233 24.93 4.46 -11.04
C ALA A 233 24.41 3.10 -11.53
N LEU A 234 23.32 2.59 -10.92
CA LEU A 234 22.70 1.33 -11.29
C LEU A 234 22.09 1.38 -12.70
N VAL A 235 21.55 2.51 -13.16
CA VAL A 235 20.88 2.65 -14.48
C VAL A 235 21.79 3.29 -15.55
N GLY A 236 22.79 4.08 -15.16
CA GLY A 236 23.66 4.88 -16.02
C GLY A 236 24.92 4.20 -16.59
N ARG A 237 25.38 3.05 -16.08
CA ARG A 237 26.46 2.27 -16.73
C ARG A 237 26.04 1.75 -18.12
N ARG A 238 26.35 2.49 -19.18
CA ARG A 238 26.39 1.96 -20.55
C ARG A 238 27.59 1.01 -20.69
N ARG A 239 27.41 -0.02 -21.52
CA ARG A 239 28.44 -0.96 -21.97
C ARG A 239 29.67 -0.20 -22.51
N SER A 240 30.74 -0.13 -21.74
CA SER A 240 32.10 0.02 -22.26
C SER A 240 32.63 -1.37 -22.63
N THR A 241 31.98 -2.02 -23.59
CA THR A 241 32.50 -3.24 -24.24
C THR A 241 32.26 -3.09 -25.73
N GLY A 242 33.21 -2.41 -26.36
CA GLY A 242 33.34 -2.20 -27.79
C GLY A 242 34.68 -1.49 -27.98
N GLN A 243 35.68 -2.25 -28.42
CA GLN A 243 37.06 -1.88 -28.75
C GLN A 243 37.30 -0.37 -28.94
N GLN A 244 38.08 0.24 -28.05
CA GLN A 244 38.89 1.40 -28.42
C GLN A 244 40.15 0.88 -29.12
N SER A 245 40.02 0.64 -30.43
CA SER A 245 41.18 0.70 -31.32
C SER A 245 41.48 2.17 -31.61
N GLY A 246 42.70 2.61 -31.30
CA GLY A 246 43.37 3.70 -32.00
C GLY A 246 42.97 5.14 -31.66
N ASN A 247 43.98 5.87 -31.17
CA ASN A 247 44.12 7.33 -31.16
C ASN A 247 43.31 8.16 -30.15
N SER A 248 44.02 8.40 -29.04
CA SER A 248 43.99 9.64 -28.28
C SER A 248 44.01 10.88 -29.18
N ARG A 249 43.03 11.77 -29.01
CA ARG A 249 43.16 13.24 -29.02
C ARG A 249 41.77 13.85 -28.82
N PHE A 250 41.17 13.70 -27.63
CA PHE A 250 40.10 14.59 -27.13
C PHE A 250 39.91 14.30 -25.63
N ARG A 251 40.92 14.66 -24.83
CA ARG A 251 40.75 14.81 -23.38
C ARG A 251 40.04 16.15 -23.15
N GLY A 252 38.76 16.11 -22.81
CA GLY A 252 38.02 17.31 -22.42
C GLY A 252 36.51 17.25 -22.67
N SER A 253 35.80 16.27 -22.10
CA SER A 253 34.32 16.32 -22.06
C SER A 253 33.64 15.28 -21.15
N ALA A 254 34.38 14.29 -20.62
CA ALA A 254 33.79 13.17 -19.87
C ALA A 254 33.25 13.54 -18.47
N GLU A 255 33.63 14.69 -17.90
CA GLU A 255 33.12 15.16 -16.60
C GLU A 255 31.77 15.89 -16.70
N ARG A 256 31.32 16.31 -17.89
CA ARG A 256 30.07 17.09 -18.02
C ARG A 256 28.81 16.25 -18.23
N THR A 257 28.91 15.02 -18.72
CA THR A 257 27.73 14.17 -19.00
C THR A 257 27.23 13.39 -17.79
N GLY A 258 28.10 13.08 -16.81
CA GLY A 258 27.70 12.51 -15.53
C GLY A 258 26.86 13.48 -14.68
N HIS A 259 27.13 14.79 -14.79
CA HIS A 259 26.34 15.85 -14.16
C HIS A 259 25.03 16.20 -14.88
N MET A 260 24.91 15.89 -16.18
CA MET A 260 23.67 16.14 -16.92
C MET A 260 22.61 15.06 -16.66
N ALA A 261 22.97 13.79 -16.48
CA ALA A 261 21.98 12.75 -16.17
C ALA A 261 21.35 12.92 -14.77
N THR A 262 22.13 13.42 -13.79
CA THR A 262 21.64 13.79 -12.45
C THR A 262 20.87 15.12 -12.46
N ARG A 263 21.25 16.12 -13.27
CA ARG A 263 20.50 17.39 -13.40
C ARG A 263 19.22 17.29 -14.23
N HIS A 264 19.15 16.45 -15.26
CA HIS A 264 17.94 16.24 -16.07
C HIS A 264 16.83 15.47 -15.31
N TRP A 265 17.18 14.71 -14.27
CA TRP A 265 16.18 14.06 -13.39
C TRP A 265 15.82 14.88 -12.16
N ALA A 266 16.65 15.84 -11.74
CA ALA A 266 16.46 16.54 -10.48
C ALA A 266 15.83 17.95 -10.55
N ALA A 267 15.87 18.71 -11.66
CA ALA A 267 15.47 20.12 -11.57
C ALA A 267 14.72 20.79 -12.74
N HIS A 268 15.04 20.58 -14.02
CA HIS A 268 14.58 21.55 -15.05
C HIS A 268 13.56 21.04 -16.07
N GLU A 269 13.61 19.77 -16.48
CA GLU A 269 12.61 19.25 -17.43
C GLU A 269 11.25 18.97 -16.79
N PHE A 270 11.17 18.85 -15.47
CA PHE A 270 9.96 18.45 -14.76
C PHE A 270 9.01 19.62 -14.52
N SER A 271 9.51 20.78 -14.08
CA SER A 271 8.71 22.02 -14.05
C SER A 271 8.44 22.54 -15.47
N ALA A 272 9.43 22.47 -16.37
CA ALA A 272 9.26 22.92 -17.74
C ALA A 272 8.29 22.05 -18.55
N LYS A 273 8.26 20.71 -18.39
CA LYS A 273 7.19 19.87 -18.99
C LYS A 273 5.84 20.09 -18.34
N ARG A 274 5.78 20.28 -17.02
CA ARG A 274 4.52 20.61 -16.32
C ARG A 274 3.94 21.94 -16.83
N ASP A 275 4.75 22.98 -16.92
CA ASP A 275 4.34 24.30 -17.38
C ASP A 275 4.13 24.34 -18.90
N ALA A 276 4.88 23.56 -19.69
CA ALA A 276 4.66 23.39 -21.13
C ALA A 276 3.41 22.57 -21.45
N ILE A 277 3.02 21.58 -20.63
CA ILE A 277 1.74 20.86 -20.80
C ILE A 277 0.56 21.74 -20.42
N CYS A 278 0.69 22.57 -19.37
CA CYS A 278 -0.30 23.58 -19.00
C CYS A 278 -0.45 24.68 -20.07
N LYS A 279 0.65 25.12 -20.72
CA LYS A 279 0.64 26.15 -21.78
C LYS A 279 0.27 25.60 -23.17
N ALA A 280 0.77 24.43 -23.56
CA ALA A 280 0.56 23.86 -24.90
C ALA A 280 -0.88 23.37 -25.12
N LYS A 281 -1.67 23.18 -24.06
CA LYS A 281 -3.06 22.73 -24.22
C LYS A 281 -4.06 23.82 -24.51
N GLY A 282 -3.72 25.12 -24.47
CA GLY A 282 -4.50 26.22 -25.07
C GLY A 282 -6.04 26.15 -24.97
N ARG A 283 -6.55 25.51 -23.92
CA ARG A 283 -7.96 25.15 -23.77
C ARG A 283 -8.47 25.94 -22.60
N ASN A 284 -9.43 26.82 -22.87
CA ASN A 284 -10.22 27.51 -21.87
C ASN A 284 -10.48 26.59 -20.69
N ALA A 285 -9.99 27.01 -19.52
CA ALA A 285 -9.97 26.28 -18.25
C ALA A 285 -11.38 25.92 -17.70
N ALA A 286 -12.43 26.08 -18.50
CA ALA A 286 -13.81 25.83 -18.12
C ALA A 286 -14.29 24.39 -18.40
N HIS A 287 -13.66 23.63 -19.32
CA HIS A 287 -14.19 22.34 -19.78
C HIS A 287 -13.25 21.12 -19.66
N ALA A 288 -12.05 21.26 -19.11
CA ALA A 288 -11.11 20.14 -18.93
C ALA A 288 -11.13 19.49 -17.51
N PHE A 289 -12.09 19.89 -16.67
CA PHE A 289 -12.23 19.39 -15.28
C PHE A 289 -13.09 18.12 -15.15
N GLU A 290 -13.41 17.45 -16.26
CA GLU A 290 -14.46 16.42 -16.27
C GLU A 290 -14.05 15.01 -15.85
N SER A 291 -12.81 14.75 -15.44
CA SER A 291 -12.61 13.64 -14.51
C SER A 291 -11.51 13.90 -13.48
N ARG A 292 -11.95 14.09 -12.23
CA ARG A 292 -11.10 14.12 -11.03
C ARG A 292 -10.14 12.92 -10.96
N GLU A 293 -10.49 11.79 -11.57
CA GLU A 293 -9.65 10.59 -11.67
C GLU A 293 -8.42 10.76 -12.58
N HIS A 294 -8.52 11.57 -13.65
CA HIS A 294 -7.38 11.81 -14.57
C HIS A 294 -6.30 12.67 -13.90
N ILE A 295 -6.71 13.68 -13.12
CA ILE A 295 -5.80 14.58 -12.40
C ILE A 295 -4.98 13.79 -11.38
N TRP A 296 -5.60 12.90 -10.60
CA TRP A 296 -4.88 12.07 -9.63
C TRP A 296 -4.07 10.94 -10.28
N GLY A 297 -4.53 10.39 -11.41
CA GLY A 297 -3.78 9.42 -12.21
C GLY A 297 -2.48 10.00 -12.77
N GLU A 298 -2.53 11.20 -13.35
CA GLU A 298 -1.35 11.92 -13.84
C GLU A 298 -0.47 12.44 -12.68
N PHE A 299 -1.08 12.91 -11.58
CA PHE A 299 -0.39 13.33 -10.36
C PHE A 299 0.42 12.20 -9.72
N LEU A 300 -0.08 10.95 -9.67
CA LEU A 300 0.68 9.79 -9.15
C LEU A 300 1.60 9.13 -10.19
N CYS A 301 1.35 9.30 -11.49
CA CYS A 301 2.31 8.92 -12.53
C CYS A 301 3.56 9.81 -12.52
N ALA A 302 3.42 11.07 -12.08
CA ALA A 302 4.52 11.98 -11.79
C ALA A 302 5.34 11.55 -10.56
N TRP A 303 4.75 10.75 -9.67
CA TRP A 303 5.43 10.25 -8.49
C TRP A 303 6.20 8.99 -8.85
N LYS A 304 7.48 9.00 -8.50
CA LYS A 304 8.28 7.78 -8.50
C LYS A 304 8.48 7.38 -7.04
N SER A 305 7.41 6.89 -6.39
CA SER A 305 7.54 6.35 -5.03
C SER A 305 8.61 5.24 -5.01
N PRO A 306 9.26 4.98 -3.87
CA PRO A 306 10.20 3.88 -3.72
C PRO A 306 9.62 2.55 -4.21
N ALA A 307 8.32 2.32 -3.99
CA ALA A 307 7.60 1.17 -4.51
C ALA A 307 7.64 1.10 -6.06
N GLN A 308 7.26 2.18 -6.75
CA GLN A 308 7.26 2.23 -8.22
C GLN A 308 8.68 2.09 -8.78
N ILE A 309 9.67 2.74 -8.16
CA ILE A 309 11.08 2.63 -8.58
C ILE A 309 11.58 1.20 -8.40
N ARG A 310 11.33 0.59 -7.24
CA ARG A 310 11.75 -0.80 -6.95
C ARG A 310 11.15 -1.76 -7.96
N SER A 311 9.85 -1.66 -8.24
CA SER A 311 9.20 -2.53 -9.21
C SER A 311 9.76 -2.36 -10.62
N LYS A 312 10.04 -1.14 -11.07
CA LYS A 312 10.71 -0.90 -12.37
C LYS A 312 12.10 -1.53 -12.43
N LEU A 313 12.91 -1.39 -11.37
CA LEU A 313 14.23 -2.03 -11.31
C LEU A 313 14.13 -3.56 -11.30
N LEU A 314 13.11 -4.13 -10.65
CA LEU A 314 12.83 -5.56 -10.68
C LEU A 314 12.34 -6.04 -12.05
N ALA A 315 11.57 -5.24 -12.79
CA ALA A 315 11.17 -5.53 -14.17
C ALA A 315 12.40 -5.58 -15.10
N LEU A 316 13.28 -4.58 -15.02
CA LEU A 316 14.56 -4.56 -15.76
C LEU A 316 15.42 -5.78 -15.43
N ARG A 317 15.44 -6.22 -14.16
CA ARG A 317 16.09 -7.48 -13.76
C ARG A 317 15.47 -8.69 -14.46
N ARG A 318 14.15 -8.81 -14.51
CA ARG A 318 13.47 -9.94 -15.17
C ARG A 318 13.79 -9.96 -16.67
N GLU A 319 13.77 -8.82 -17.33
CA GLU A 319 14.16 -8.68 -18.74
C GLU A 319 15.62 -9.08 -18.99
N GLU A 320 16.55 -8.63 -18.14
CA GLU A 320 17.97 -9.01 -18.25
C GLU A 320 18.16 -10.53 -18.09
N LEU A 321 17.45 -11.13 -17.12
CA LEU A 321 17.50 -12.58 -16.90
C LEU A 321 16.86 -13.37 -18.04
N ALA A 322 15.75 -12.90 -18.60
CA ALA A 322 15.09 -13.52 -19.75
C ALA A 322 15.99 -13.47 -21.00
N ALA A 323 16.59 -12.32 -21.30
CA ALA A 323 17.52 -12.15 -22.43
C ALA A 323 18.79 -13.01 -22.31
N ARG A 324 19.24 -13.30 -21.09
CA ARG A 324 20.35 -14.23 -20.85
C ARG A 324 19.96 -15.68 -21.07
N ARG A 325 18.73 -16.08 -20.72
CA ARG A 325 18.23 -17.44 -20.95
C ARG A 325 18.02 -17.74 -22.44
N SER A 326 17.62 -16.75 -23.23
CA SER A 326 17.40 -16.93 -24.68
C SER A 326 18.71 -16.98 -25.49
N LYS A 327 19.80 -16.39 -25.00
CA LYS A 327 21.11 -16.46 -25.65
C LYS A 327 21.88 -17.70 -25.19
N LYS A 328 21.72 -18.82 -25.92
CA LYS A 328 22.60 -19.98 -25.84
C LYS A 328 24.03 -19.55 -26.23
N GLY A 329 24.83 -19.23 -25.21
CA GLY A 329 26.25 -18.90 -25.36
C GLY A 329 26.54 -17.39 -25.44
N ARG A 330 27.48 -16.93 -24.60
CA ARG A 330 28.14 -15.60 -24.65
C ARG A 330 27.37 -14.38 -24.14
N VAL A 331 26.78 -14.44 -22.94
CA VAL A 331 26.69 -13.22 -22.10
C VAL A 331 27.68 -13.36 -20.94
N ALA A 332 28.95 -13.06 -21.21
CA ALA A 332 29.97 -12.96 -20.18
C ALA A 332 29.72 -11.69 -19.33
N GLY A 333 29.61 -11.86 -18.02
CA GLY A 333 29.45 -10.77 -17.06
C GLY A 333 28.38 -11.04 -16.00
N ARG A 334 28.57 -10.51 -14.78
CA ARG A 334 27.58 -10.60 -13.70
C ARG A 334 26.31 -9.82 -14.07
N PRO A 335 25.10 -10.27 -13.68
CA PRO A 335 23.87 -9.53 -13.91
C PRO A 335 23.97 -8.17 -13.24
N ARG A 336 23.55 -7.13 -13.95
CA ARG A 336 23.63 -5.75 -13.48
C ARG A 336 22.61 -5.51 -12.37
N TYR A 337 21.36 -5.91 -12.61
CA TYR A 337 20.27 -5.72 -11.67
C TYR A 337 20.22 -6.89 -10.68
N THR A 338 21.17 -6.95 -9.75
CA THR A 338 21.08 -7.89 -8.62
C THR A 338 20.11 -7.37 -7.56
N LEU A 339 19.51 -8.26 -6.76
CA LEU A 339 18.65 -7.84 -5.64
C LEU A 339 19.41 -6.93 -4.66
N LYS A 340 20.67 -7.22 -4.39
CA LYS A 340 21.54 -6.39 -3.54
C LYS A 340 21.74 -4.99 -4.12
N ALA A 341 22.00 -4.88 -5.43
CA ALA A 341 22.20 -3.59 -6.09
C ALA A 341 20.89 -2.77 -6.15
N ILE A 342 19.75 -3.43 -6.35
CA ILE A 342 18.43 -2.78 -6.29
C ILE A 342 18.15 -2.27 -4.87
N GLU A 343 18.34 -3.11 -3.85
CA GLU A 343 18.10 -2.68 -2.46
C GLU A 343 19.04 -1.56 -2.00
N ALA A 344 20.27 -1.49 -2.54
CA ALA A 344 21.18 -0.38 -2.28
C ALA A 344 20.67 0.98 -2.79
N CYS A 345 19.67 1.02 -3.68
CA CYS A 345 19.04 2.26 -4.13
C CYS A 345 17.99 2.80 -3.14
N PHE A 346 17.74 2.09 -2.04
CA PHE A 346 16.69 2.45 -1.07
C PHE A 346 17.27 2.54 0.33
N VAL A 347 17.31 3.75 0.88
CA VAL A 347 17.69 3.98 2.27
C VAL A 347 16.45 3.77 3.12
N ARG A 348 16.48 2.74 3.98
CA ARG A 348 15.37 2.47 4.90
C ARG A 348 15.44 3.46 6.06
N SER A 349 14.32 4.10 6.34
CA SER A 349 14.15 4.80 7.61
C SER A 349 13.99 3.76 8.72
N ALA A 350 14.69 3.95 9.84
CA ALA A 350 14.61 3.06 11.00
C ALA A 350 13.21 3.07 11.63
#